data_AF-A0A645HAG2-F1
#
_entry.id   AF-A0A645HAG2-F1
#
_cell.length_a   1.000
_cell.length_b   1.000
_cell.length_c   1.000
_cell.angle_alpha   90.00
_cell.angle_beta   90.00
_cell.angle_gamma   90.00
#
_symmetry.space_group_name_H-M   'P 1'
#
loop_
_entity.id
_entity.type
_entity.pdbx_description
1 polymer ?
#
loop_
_entity_poly.entity_id
_entity_poly.type
_entity_poly.pdbx_seq_one_letter_code
_entity_poly.pdbx_strand_id
1 'polypeptide(L)'
;MAERVEELLEIPQLDVIFVGPSDLSQSMGKPGQMNDPEVVEVIEDIFEKVLAKGKAVGIYCGTPAAIKKYVELGATYIAYGSDVTVMVDALKQHKKSADEVLNK
;
A
#
# COMPACT_ATOMS: atom_id res chain seq x y z
N MET A 1 2.54 -9.79 -12.67
CA MET A 1 2.29 -10.46 -11.38
C MET A 1 0.79 -10.61 -11.13
N ALA A 2 0.04 -9.51 -11.10
CA ALA A 2 -1.40 -9.51 -10.83
C ALA A 2 -2.19 -10.58 -11.63
N GLU A 3 -2.02 -10.62 -12.96
CA GLU A 3 -2.69 -11.59 -13.84
C GLU A 3 -2.37 -13.06 -13.55
N ARG A 4 -1.25 -13.33 -12.88
CA ARG A 4 -0.75 -14.69 -12.57
C ARG A 4 -0.83 -15.01 -11.09
N VAL A 5 -1.60 -14.24 -10.30
CA VAL A 5 -1.66 -14.41 -8.85
C VAL A 5 -2.12 -15.80 -8.45
N GLU A 6 -3.07 -16.40 -9.16
CA GLU A 6 -3.56 -17.75 -8.89
C GLU A 6 -2.47 -18.80 -9.05
N GLU A 7 -1.65 -18.73 -10.12
CA GLU A 7 -0.51 -19.63 -10.32
C GLU A 7 0.51 -19.53 -9.19
N LEU A 8 0.76 -18.31 -8.70
CA LEU A 8 1.67 -18.09 -7.57
C LEU A 8 1.12 -18.69 -6.27
N LEU A 9 -0.20 -18.62 -6.07
CA LEU A 9 -0.85 -19.14 -4.88
C LEU A 9 -0.77 -20.67 -4.78
N GLU A 10 -0.55 -21.39 -5.89
CA GLU A 10 -0.30 -22.83 -5.87
C GLU A 10 1.08 -23.22 -5.33
N ILE A 11 2.00 -22.27 -5.16
CA ILE A 11 3.34 -22.53 -4.59
C ILE A 11 3.18 -22.84 -3.09
N PRO A 12 3.54 -24.05 -2.60
CA PRO A 12 3.30 -24.43 -1.21
C PRO A 12 4.05 -23.58 -0.18
N GLN A 13 5.24 -23.08 -0.53
CA GLN A 13 6.09 -22.29 0.36
C GLN A 13 5.79 -20.79 0.33
N LEU A 14 4.81 -20.35 -0.46
CA LEU A 14 4.43 -18.95 -0.52
C LEU A 14 3.41 -18.63 0.58
N ASP A 15 3.85 -17.91 1.62
CA ASP A 15 3.01 -17.55 2.77
C ASP A 15 2.22 -16.24 2.57
N VAL A 16 2.84 -15.27 1.88
CA VAL A 16 2.34 -13.89 1.79
C VAL A 16 2.42 -13.37 0.36
N ILE A 17 1.34 -12.76 -0.12
CA ILE A 17 1.38 -11.85 -1.28
C ILE A 17 1.42 -10.41 -0.77
N PHE A 18 2.44 -9.65 -1.19
CA PHE A 18 2.54 -8.23 -0.87
C PHE A 18 2.30 -7.38 -2.12
N VAL A 19 1.40 -6.41 -2.02
CA VAL A 19 1.02 -5.52 -3.11
C VAL A 19 1.64 -4.15 -2.89
N GLY A 20 2.42 -3.67 -3.88
CA GLY A 20 2.91 -2.30 -3.93
C GLY A 20 2.04 -1.46 -4.87
N PRO A 21 1.15 -0.57 -4.38
CA PRO A 21 0.23 0.18 -5.24
C PRO A 21 0.94 1.06 -6.27
N SER A 22 2.11 1.63 -5.91
CA SER A 22 2.89 2.48 -6.81
C SER A 22 3.46 1.69 -7.99
N ASP A 23 4.07 0.54 -7.73
CA ASP A 23 4.66 -0.31 -8.78
C ASP A 23 3.57 -0.97 -9.64
N LEU A 24 2.45 -1.33 -9.01
CA LEU A 24 1.27 -1.85 -9.71
C LEU A 24 0.70 -0.81 -10.67
N SER A 25 0.44 0.42 -10.18
CA SER A 25 -0.10 1.48 -11.03
C SER A 25 0.84 1.80 -12.18
N GLN A 26 2.16 1.81 -11.93
CA GLN A 26 3.17 1.98 -12.98
C GLN A 26 3.13 0.85 -14.02
N SER A 27 3.04 -0.40 -13.58
CA SER A 27 2.96 -1.58 -14.46
C SER A 27 1.67 -1.59 -15.31
N MET A 28 0.60 -0.97 -14.81
CA MET A 28 -0.67 -0.78 -15.52
C MET A 28 -0.69 0.44 -16.45
N GLY A 29 0.45 1.14 -16.62
CA GLY A 29 0.53 2.35 -17.45
C GLY A 29 -0.08 3.60 -16.79
N LYS A 30 -0.33 3.56 -15.48
CA LYS A 30 -0.92 4.65 -14.67
C LYS A 30 0.05 5.12 -13.56
N PRO A 31 1.25 5.63 -13.90
CA PRO A 31 2.27 5.96 -12.91
C PRO A 31 1.78 7.00 -11.90
N GLY A 32 1.91 6.69 -10.60
CA GLY A 32 1.48 7.54 -9.49
C GLY A 32 -0.04 7.56 -9.23
N GLN A 33 -0.85 6.93 -10.07
CA GLN A 33 -2.31 6.90 -9.95
C GLN A 33 -2.78 5.69 -9.12
N MET A 34 -2.29 5.58 -7.88
CA MET A 34 -2.57 4.43 -6.99
C MET A 34 -4.05 4.28 -6.59
N ASN A 35 -4.83 5.37 -6.69
CA ASN A 35 -6.26 5.39 -6.39
C ASN A 35 -7.14 5.35 -7.64
N ASP A 36 -6.55 5.12 -8.82
CA ASP A 36 -7.32 4.90 -10.04
C ASP A 36 -8.24 3.68 -9.86
N PRO A 37 -9.52 3.74 -10.29
CA PRO A 37 -10.48 2.65 -10.08
C PRO A 37 -10.01 1.28 -10.58
N GLU A 38 -9.32 1.22 -11.74
CA GLU A 38 -8.83 -0.06 -12.28
C GLU A 38 -7.67 -0.60 -11.43
N VAL A 39 -6.79 0.27 -10.93
CA VAL A 39 -5.71 -0.14 -10.03
C VAL A 39 -6.29 -0.69 -8.73
N VAL A 40 -7.30 -0.01 -8.19
CA VAL A 40 -8.00 -0.43 -6.97
C VAL A 40 -8.71 -1.77 -7.17
N GLU A 41 -9.40 -1.96 -8.29
CA GLU A 41 -10.07 -3.21 -8.65
C GLU A 41 -9.09 -4.38 -8.71
N VAL A 42 -7.92 -4.19 -9.33
CA VAL A 42 -6.88 -5.23 -9.37
C VAL A 42 -6.33 -5.53 -7.97
N ILE A 43 -6.17 -4.54 -7.10
CA ILE A 43 -5.76 -4.77 -5.70
C ILE A 43 -6.82 -5.59 -4.96
N GLU A 44 -8.10 -5.25 -5.12
CA GLU A 44 -9.22 -5.93 -4.46
C GLU A 44 -9.37 -7.38 -4.95
N ASP A 45 -9.23 -7.63 -6.26
CA ASP A 45 -9.20 -8.98 -6.86
C ASP A 45 -8.03 -9.84 -6.32
N ILE A 46 -6.83 -9.25 -6.18
CA ILE A 46 -5.69 -9.94 -5.57
C ILE A 46 -6.02 -10.33 -4.13
N PHE A 47 -6.60 -9.42 -3.34
CA PHE A 47 -6.97 -9.69 -1.95
C PHE A 47 -7.96 -10.86 -1.87
N GLU A 48 -9.02 -10.83 -2.68
CA GLU A 48 -10.02 -11.89 -2.71
C GLU A 48 -9.38 -13.26 -2.99
N LYS A 49 -8.55 -13.36 -4.03
CA LYS A 49 -7.89 -14.61 -4.42
C LYS A 49 -6.93 -15.14 -3.37
N VAL A 50 -6.13 -14.25 -2.77
CA VAL A 50 -5.16 -14.63 -1.73
C VAL A 50 -5.87 -15.13 -0.48
N LEU A 51 -6.91 -14.43 -0.04
CA LEU A 51 -7.69 -14.79 1.14
C LEU A 51 -8.49 -16.08 0.92
N ALA A 52 -9.03 -16.30 -0.28
CA ALA A 52 -9.72 -17.55 -0.64
C ALA A 52 -8.80 -18.78 -0.56
N LYS A 53 -7.48 -18.60 -0.72
CA LYS A 53 -6.47 -19.65 -0.55
C LYS A 53 -5.94 -19.78 0.88
N GLY A 54 -6.47 -18.98 1.82
CA GLY A 54 -6.06 -18.97 3.21
C GLY A 54 -4.64 -18.42 3.45
N LYS A 55 -4.11 -17.66 2.49
CA LYS A 55 -2.77 -17.05 2.56
C LYS A 55 -2.87 -15.61 3.04
N ALA A 56 -1.78 -15.09 3.59
CA ALA A 56 -1.75 -13.70 4.05
C ALA A 56 -1.59 -12.74 2.87
N VAL A 57 -2.26 -11.60 2.94
CA VAL A 57 -2.08 -10.50 2.01
C VAL A 57 -1.58 -9.27 2.75
N GLY A 58 -0.64 -8.57 2.13
CA GLY A 58 -0.11 -7.32 2.64
C GLY A 58 -0.03 -6.22 1.60
N ILE A 59 0.06 -4.98 2.07
CA ILE A 59 0.05 -3.80 1.21
C ILE A 59 0.75 -2.61 1.86
N TYR A 60 1.32 -1.74 1.02
CA TYR A 60 1.83 -0.44 1.45
C TYR A 60 0.69 0.58 1.62
N CYS A 61 0.67 1.26 2.76
CA CYS A 61 -0.27 2.33 3.09
C CYS A 61 0.49 3.64 3.34
N GLY A 62 0.16 4.70 2.59
CA GLY A 62 0.70 6.04 2.83
C GLY A 62 -0.11 6.88 3.81
N THR A 63 -1.33 6.47 4.17
CA THR A 63 -2.25 7.25 5.00
C THR A 63 -3.01 6.37 6.01
N PRO A 64 -3.45 6.93 7.16
CA PRO A 64 -4.29 6.19 8.10
C PRO A 64 -5.60 5.66 7.49
N ALA A 65 -6.19 6.41 6.56
CA ALA A 65 -7.41 6.00 5.86
C ALA A 65 -7.17 4.73 5.01
N ALA A 66 -6.02 4.63 4.35
CA ALA A 66 -5.64 3.43 3.60
C ALA A 66 -5.46 2.21 4.52
N ILE A 67 -4.87 2.39 5.71
CA ILE A 67 -4.73 1.32 6.70
C ILE A 67 -6.11 0.75 7.03
N LYS A 68 -7.06 1.62 7.41
CA LYS A 68 -8.43 1.21 7.75
C LYS A 68 -9.07 0.42 6.60
N LYS A 69 -9.02 0.95 5.37
CA LYS A 69 -9.58 0.29 4.18
C LYS A 69 -9.02 -1.13 4.03
N TYR A 70 -7.70 -1.28 4.03
CA TYR A 70 -7.09 -2.57 3.71
C TYR A 70 -7.15 -3.58 4.86
N VAL A 71 -7.20 -3.12 6.11
CA VAL A 71 -7.53 -3.99 7.25
C VAL A 71 -8.96 -4.51 7.14
N GLU A 72 -9.94 -3.66 6.80
CA GLU A 72 -11.33 -4.07 6.56
C GLU A 72 -11.44 -5.07 5.38
N LEU A 73 -10.55 -4.95 4.39
CA LEU A 73 -10.44 -5.88 3.26
C LEU A 73 -9.71 -7.21 3.62
N GLY A 74 -9.11 -7.32 4.80
CA GLY A 74 -8.47 -8.55 5.28
C GLY A 74 -6.94 -8.58 5.24
N ALA A 75 -6.27 -7.45 5.02
CA ALA A 75 -4.81 -7.38 5.12
C ALA A 75 -4.35 -7.72 6.56
N THR A 76 -3.36 -8.61 6.65
CA THR A 76 -2.69 -8.98 7.91
C THR A 76 -1.26 -8.49 7.99
N TYR A 77 -0.74 -7.92 6.89
CA TYR A 77 0.60 -7.34 6.82
C TYR A 77 0.55 -5.93 6.20
N ILE A 78 0.73 -4.88 7.01
CA ILE A 78 0.70 -3.48 6.55
C ILE A 78 2.09 -2.86 6.66
N ALA A 79 2.61 -2.35 5.55
CA ALA A 79 3.74 -1.42 5.57
C ALA A 79 3.19 0.01 5.62
N TYR A 80 3.33 0.70 6.74
CA TYR A 80 2.76 2.04 6.92
C TYR A 80 3.84 3.12 6.84
N GLY A 81 3.81 3.89 5.75
CA GLY A 81 4.75 4.98 5.50
C GLY A 81 6.20 4.52 5.33
N SER A 82 7.12 5.49 5.31
CA SER A 82 8.56 5.26 5.35
C SER A 82 9.20 6.13 6.41
N ASP A 83 10.32 5.68 6.96
CA ASP A 83 11.16 6.45 7.88
C ASP A 83 11.58 7.80 7.27
N VAL A 84 11.93 7.83 5.99
CA VAL A 84 12.26 9.06 5.26
C VAL A 84 11.08 10.02 5.21
N THR A 85 9.87 9.53 4.89
CA THR A 85 8.66 10.37 4.90
C THR A 85 8.40 10.93 6.29
N VAL A 86 8.52 10.11 7.33
CA VAL A 86 8.35 10.53 8.73
C VAL A 86 9.37 11.61 9.10
N MET A 87 10.65 11.43 8.76
CA MET A 87 11.70 12.42 9.01
C MET A 87 11.43 13.74 8.28
N VAL A 88 11.05 13.68 7.00
CA VAL A 88 10.73 14.86 6.19
C VAL A 88 9.56 15.63 6.79
N ASP A 89 8.49 14.94 7.18
CA ASP A 89 7.30 15.57 7.74
C ASP A 89 7.58 16.18 9.11
N ALA A 90 8.36 15.51 9.96
CA ALA A 90 8.81 16.05 11.24
C ALA A 90 9.66 17.33 11.05
N LEU A 91 10.60 17.33 10.10
CA LEU A 91 11.43 18.50 9.80
C LEU A 91 10.60 19.68 9.26
N LYS A 92 9.63 19.42 8.38
CA LYS A 92 8.68 20.45 7.91
C LYS A 92 7.88 21.03 9.06
N GLN A 93 7.40 20.19 9.98
CA GLN A 93 6.66 20.64 11.16
C GLN A 93 7.54 21.49 12.08
N HIS A 94 8.78 21.07 12.34
CA HIS A 94 9.73 21.87 13.13
C HIS A 94 10.03 23.22 12.50
N LYS A 95 10.24 23.26 11.17
CA LYS A 95 10.42 24.51 10.43
C LYS A 95 9.19 25.42 10.59
N LYS A 96 7.99 24.89 10.38
CA LYS A 96 6.74 25.65 10.51
C LYS A 96 6.61 26.29 11.90
N SER A 97 6.84 25.52 12.97
CA SER A 97 6.79 26.05 14.33
C SER A 97 7.85 27.12 14.60
N ALA A 98 9.03 27.04 13.99
CA ALA A 98 10.04 28.09 14.10
C ALA A 98 9.64 29.37 13.34
N ASP A 99 9.12 29.23 12.11
CA ASP A 99 8.67 30.36 11.29
C ASP A 99 7.52 31.14 11.99
N GLU A 100 6.57 30.43 12.63
CA GLU A 100 5.47 31.01 13.42
C GLU A 100 5.97 31.92 14.56
N VAL A 101 7.01 31.51 15.30
CA VAL A 101 7.59 32.31 16.39
C VAL A 101 8.38 33.51 15.85
N LEU A 102 8.98 33.37 14.67
CA LEU A 102 9.81 34.40 14.06
C LEU A 102 9.01 35.43 13.26
N ASN A 103 7.68 35.31 13.19
CA ASN A 103 6.79 36.10 12.32
C ASN A 103 7.26 36.08 10.85
N LYS A 104 7.71 34.91 10.39
CA LYS A 104 8.07 34.65 8.99
C LYS A 104 7.06 33.74 8.31
#